data_AF-A0A0G0MSX6-F1
#
_entry.id   AF-A0A0G0MSX6-F1
#
_cell.length_a   1.000
_cell.length_b   1.000
_cell.length_c   1.000
_cell.angle_alpha   90.00
_cell.angle_beta   90.00
_cell.angle_gamma   90.00
#
_symmetry.space_group_name_H-M   'P 1'
#
loop_
_entity.id
_entity.type
_entity.pdbx_description
1 polymer ?
#
loop_
_entity_poly.entity_id
_entity_poly.type
_entity_poly.pdbx_seq_one_letter_code
_entity_poly.pdbx_strand_id
1 'polypeptide(L)'
;MDSKKNHKPLIIIGGILIVILLSLFSGYLYLRGTPQFSIYQMGKAVQQRDYNKFEKYVDVNTVVDNVFAEAMKDVDVEDAGIFSGLVLTMAETAKETAKTSFKSSVESGEFGESIWGDINLTNLMLKVKSERHGKISDITLRDDDTVSFSMRKEDGVWRIIDVNNMDKLVDLDEEEKTEESKREVIEKALGEEAVLATIAVKVNKAEKLATLPSSWGDPTKPSSNENTFLKVNVTLRNLSEEDFYMGSDVFYLADSEQNQYEMYDDLFSGDDNNLNYESVKPGLSKTGNVYFEIPKTAKGLYLPFQHKDKPEDYQMKLSL
;
A
#
# COMPACT_ATOMS: atom_id res chain seq x y z
N MET A 1 43.09 -19.85 -48.43
CA MET A 1 42.69 -20.87 -47.45
C MET A 1 41.29 -20.53 -46.98
N ASP A 2 40.27 -21.15 -47.59
CA ASP A 2 38.87 -20.98 -47.17
C ASP A 2 38.63 -21.76 -45.87
N SER A 3 38.52 -21.03 -44.77
CA SER A 3 38.05 -21.56 -43.50
C SER A 3 36.55 -21.87 -43.65
N LYS A 4 36.20 -23.13 -43.94
CA LYS A 4 34.83 -23.62 -43.75
C LYS A 4 34.44 -23.44 -42.28
N LYS A 5 33.71 -22.36 -41.98
CA LYS A 5 33.12 -22.11 -40.66
C LYS A 5 32.23 -23.29 -40.30
N ASN A 6 32.58 -24.04 -39.26
CA ASN A 6 31.73 -25.10 -38.72
C ASN A 6 30.49 -24.44 -38.10
N HIS A 7 29.35 -24.48 -38.79
CA HIS A 7 28.08 -23.91 -38.32
C HIS A 7 27.36 -24.77 -37.25
N LYS A 8 27.87 -25.98 -36.98
CA LYS A 8 27.30 -26.93 -36.00
C LYS A 8 27.15 -26.36 -34.57
N PRO A 9 28.14 -25.67 -33.96
CA PRO A 9 27.96 -25.05 -32.64
C PRO A 9 26.93 -23.91 -32.63
N LEU A 10 26.81 -23.13 -33.71
CA LEU A 10 25.80 -22.07 -33.84
C LEU A 10 24.37 -22.62 -33.93
N ILE A 11 24.19 -23.75 -34.60
CA ILE A 11 22.89 -24.44 -34.69
C ILE A 11 22.50 -25.04 -33.33
N ILE A 12 23.45 -25.61 -32.58
CA ILE A 12 23.21 -26.17 -31.24
C ILE A 12 22.87 -25.05 -30.23
N ILE A 13 23.61 -23.95 -30.25
CA ILE A 13 23.35 -22.77 -29.40
C ILE A 13 21.99 -22.15 -29.73
N GLY A 14 21.65 -22.03 -31.02
CA GLY A 14 20.33 -21.56 -31.46
C GLY A 14 19.18 -22.47 -31.00
N GLY A 15 19.37 -23.80 -31.05
CA GLY A 15 18.39 -24.77 -30.54
C GLY A 15 18.15 -24.66 -29.03
N ILE A 16 19.21 -24.47 -28.25
CA ILE A 16 19.12 -24.30 -26.78
C ILE A 16 18.40 -22.99 -26.42
N LEU A 17 18.68 -21.89 -27.12
CA LEU A 17 17.98 -20.61 -26.94
C LEU A 17 16.48 -20.72 -27.22
N ILE A 18 16.08 -21.47 -28.26
CA ILE A 18 14.68 -21.70 -28.57
C ILE A 18 13.99 -22.51 -27.47
N VAL A 19 14.63 -23.55 -26.92
CA VAL A 19 14.07 -24.33 -25.81
C VAL A 19 13.92 -23.48 -24.54
N ILE A 20 14.89 -22.61 -24.25
CA ILE A 20 14.79 -21.65 -23.13
C ILE A 20 13.65 -20.67 -23.37
N LEU A 21 13.53 -20.09 -24.57
CA LEU A 21 12.44 -19.18 -24.92
C LEU A 21 11.08 -19.87 -24.85
N LEU A 22 10.96 -21.12 -25.33
CA LEU A 22 9.74 -21.92 -25.23
C LEU A 22 9.42 -22.30 -23.78
N SER A 23 10.43 -22.54 -22.94
CA SER A 23 10.25 -22.83 -21.52
C SER A 23 9.84 -21.57 -20.74
N LEU A 24 10.44 -20.42 -21.05
CA LEU A 24 10.05 -19.12 -20.50
C LEU A 24 8.65 -18.72 -20.99
N PHE A 25 8.33 -18.97 -22.25
CA PHE A 25 7.00 -18.74 -22.82
C PHE A 25 5.95 -19.67 -22.22
N SER A 26 6.27 -20.96 -22.04
CA SER A 26 5.39 -21.93 -21.38
C SER A 26 5.20 -21.61 -19.91
N GLY A 27 6.26 -21.21 -19.21
CA GLY A 27 6.20 -20.69 -17.84
C GLY A 27 5.38 -19.40 -17.74
N TYR A 28 5.52 -18.50 -18.71
CA TYR A 28 4.72 -17.28 -18.81
C TYR A 28 3.23 -17.58 -19.06
N LEU A 29 2.90 -18.53 -19.93
CA LEU A 29 1.53 -18.99 -20.16
C LEU A 29 0.94 -19.68 -18.93
N TYR A 30 1.75 -20.45 -18.20
CA TYR A 30 1.34 -21.08 -16.95
C TYR A 30 1.01 -20.03 -15.88
N LEU A 31 1.86 -19.00 -15.73
CA LEU A 31 1.62 -17.89 -14.82
C LEU A 31 0.36 -17.11 -15.19
N ARG A 32 0.10 -16.86 -16.48
CA ARG A 32 -1.16 -16.22 -16.93
C ARG A 32 -2.43 -16.92 -16.48
N GLY A 33 -2.35 -18.22 -16.20
CA GLY A 33 -3.48 -19.05 -15.81
C GLY A 33 -3.73 -19.14 -14.31
N THR A 34 -3.01 -18.40 -13.47
CA THR A 34 -3.12 -18.43 -12.00
C THR A 34 -3.96 -17.26 -11.44
N PRO A 35 -4.66 -17.45 -10.31
CA PRO A 35 -5.40 -16.36 -9.66
C PRO A 35 -4.50 -15.18 -9.28
N GLN A 36 -3.29 -15.47 -8.79
CA GLN A 36 -2.32 -14.45 -8.36
C GLN A 36 -1.92 -13.54 -9.53
N PHE A 37 -1.74 -14.09 -10.72
CA PHE A 37 -1.41 -13.29 -11.90
C PHE A 37 -2.56 -12.35 -12.29
N SER A 38 -3.81 -12.80 -12.18
CA SER A 38 -4.97 -11.94 -12.43
C SER A 38 -5.05 -10.78 -11.45
N ILE A 39 -4.79 -11.00 -10.15
CA ILE A 39 -4.76 -9.94 -9.14
C ILE A 39 -3.63 -8.95 -9.41
N TYR A 40 -2.44 -9.46 -9.79
CA TYR A 40 -1.35 -8.59 -10.20
C TYR A 40 -1.73 -7.70 -11.40
N GLN A 41 -2.36 -8.27 -12.43
CA GLN A 41 -2.77 -7.49 -13.60
C GLN A 41 -3.91 -6.51 -13.30
N MET A 42 -4.80 -6.85 -12.38
CA MET A 42 -5.80 -5.94 -11.83
C MET A 42 -5.12 -4.75 -11.15
N GLY A 43 -4.17 -4.97 -10.25
CA GLY A 43 -3.39 -3.89 -9.62
C GLY A 43 -2.67 -3.00 -10.64
N LYS A 44 -2.06 -3.60 -11.67
CA LYS A 44 -1.46 -2.83 -12.77
C LYS A 44 -2.50 -2.01 -13.55
N ALA A 45 -3.72 -2.51 -13.72
CA ALA A 45 -4.79 -1.79 -14.40
C ALA A 45 -5.24 -0.56 -13.59
N VAL A 46 -5.36 -0.72 -12.26
CA VAL A 46 -5.64 0.38 -11.32
C VAL A 46 -4.55 1.45 -11.38
N GLN A 47 -3.28 1.06 -11.24
CA GLN A 47 -2.14 2.00 -11.34
C GLN A 47 -2.11 2.74 -12.68
N GLN A 48 -2.54 2.08 -13.76
CA GLN A 48 -2.56 2.63 -15.12
C GLN A 48 -3.85 3.41 -15.42
N ARG A 49 -4.80 3.48 -14.47
CA ARG A 49 -6.13 4.09 -14.65
C ARG A 49 -6.87 3.51 -15.86
N ASP A 50 -6.67 2.22 -16.13
CA ASP A 50 -7.20 1.50 -17.29
C ASP A 50 -8.37 0.60 -16.88
N TYR A 51 -9.58 1.16 -16.87
CA TYR A 51 -10.79 0.45 -16.51
C TYR A 51 -11.09 -0.74 -17.45
N ASN A 52 -10.83 -0.60 -18.75
CA ASN A 52 -11.06 -1.66 -19.72
C ASN A 52 -10.16 -2.88 -19.47
N LYS A 53 -8.94 -2.64 -18.99
CA LYS A 53 -8.05 -3.71 -18.56
C LYS A 53 -8.45 -4.25 -17.18
N PHE A 54 -8.96 -3.41 -16.29
CA PHE A 54 -9.47 -3.80 -14.98
C PHE A 54 -10.64 -4.80 -15.08
N GLU A 55 -11.65 -4.52 -15.92
CA GLU A 55 -12.83 -5.40 -16.10
C GLU A 55 -12.50 -6.80 -16.65
N LYS A 56 -11.32 -6.97 -17.25
CA LYS A 56 -10.84 -8.31 -17.66
C LYS A 56 -10.52 -9.20 -16.48
N TYR A 57 -10.24 -8.62 -15.31
CA TYR A 57 -9.86 -9.33 -14.09
C TYR A 57 -10.89 -9.19 -12.98
N VAL A 58 -11.89 -8.32 -13.13
CA VAL A 58 -13.00 -8.13 -12.18
C VAL A 58 -14.32 -8.13 -12.94
N ASP A 59 -15.24 -9.00 -12.55
CA ASP A 59 -16.61 -8.99 -13.03
C ASP A 59 -17.43 -7.99 -12.20
N VAL A 60 -17.30 -6.70 -12.51
CA VAL A 60 -17.90 -5.60 -11.74
C VAL A 60 -19.41 -5.78 -11.57
N ASN A 61 -20.11 -6.27 -12.59
CA ASN A 61 -21.54 -6.53 -12.51
C ASN A 61 -21.85 -7.61 -11.46
N THR A 62 -21.18 -8.77 -11.57
CA THR A 62 -21.39 -9.88 -10.65
C THR A 62 -21.00 -9.51 -9.21
N VAL A 63 -19.88 -8.80 -9.04
CA VAL A 63 -19.43 -8.32 -7.73
C VAL A 63 -20.49 -7.41 -7.11
N VAL A 64 -20.91 -6.33 -7.81
CA VAL A 64 -21.93 -5.41 -7.31
C VAL A 64 -23.24 -6.13 -7.03
N ASP A 65 -23.66 -7.06 -7.90
CA ASP A 65 -24.88 -7.83 -7.69
C ASP A 65 -24.82 -8.70 -6.41
N ASN A 66 -23.69 -9.36 -6.16
CA ASN A 66 -23.49 -10.19 -4.96
C ASN A 66 -23.43 -9.34 -3.68
N VAL A 67 -22.70 -8.22 -3.70
CA VAL A 67 -22.63 -7.25 -2.58
C VAL A 67 -24.03 -6.79 -2.20
N PHE A 68 -24.82 -6.35 -3.17
CA PHE A 68 -26.17 -5.85 -2.91
C PHE A 68 -27.14 -6.96 -2.52
N ALA A 69 -26.97 -8.18 -3.05
CA ALA A 69 -27.79 -9.31 -2.66
C ALA A 69 -27.58 -9.66 -1.18
N GLU A 70 -26.33 -9.63 -0.69
CA GLU A 70 -26.05 -9.85 0.73
C GLU A 70 -26.58 -8.68 1.59
N ALA A 71 -26.38 -7.43 1.19
CA ALA A 71 -26.90 -6.27 1.92
C ALA A 71 -28.44 -6.21 2.01
N MET A 72 -29.14 -6.74 1.01
CA MET A 72 -30.61 -6.79 0.96
C MET A 72 -31.21 -8.03 1.64
N LYS A 73 -30.38 -8.96 2.10
CA LYS A 73 -30.83 -10.25 2.65
C LYS A 73 -31.71 -10.10 3.89
N ASP A 74 -31.45 -9.07 4.70
CA ASP A 74 -32.21 -8.74 5.91
C ASP A 74 -33.34 -7.73 5.66
N VAL A 75 -33.50 -7.25 4.42
CA VAL A 75 -34.57 -6.33 4.05
C VAL A 75 -35.80 -7.12 3.62
N ASP A 76 -36.86 -7.07 4.43
CA ASP A 76 -38.13 -7.70 4.09
C ASP A 76 -38.90 -6.85 3.05
N VAL A 77 -38.64 -7.15 1.77
CA VAL A 77 -39.28 -6.49 0.64
C VAL A 77 -40.77 -6.85 0.53
N GLU A 78 -41.19 -8.00 1.08
CA GLU A 78 -42.59 -8.42 1.09
C GLU A 78 -43.40 -7.60 2.11
N ASP A 79 -42.83 -7.34 3.29
CA ASP A 79 -43.41 -6.47 4.33
C ASP A 79 -43.50 -5.00 3.91
N ALA A 80 -42.70 -4.55 2.93
CA ALA A 80 -42.77 -3.20 2.39
C ALA A 80 -44.08 -2.91 1.60
N GLY A 81 -44.86 -3.95 1.29
CA GLY A 81 -46.19 -3.82 0.69
C GLY A 81 -46.20 -2.97 -0.58
N ILE A 82 -46.97 -1.87 -0.58
CA ILE A 82 -47.08 -0.95 -1.73
C ILE A 82 -45.77 -0.22 -2.08
N PHE A 83 -44.79 -0.19 -1.17
CA PHE A 83 -43.49 0.45 -1.38
C PHE A 83 -42.40 -0.51 -1.86
N SER A 84 -42.68 -1.81 -1.97
CA SER A 84 -41.76 -2.82 -2.50
C SER A 84 -41.16 -2.43 -3.85
N GLY A 85 -41.99 -1.92 -4.77
CA GLY A 85 -41.55 -1.42 -6.07
C GLY A 85 -40.56 -0.25 -5.96
N LEU A 86 -40.77 0.66 -5.00
CA LEU A 86 -39.85 1.78 -4.77
C LEU A 86 -38.50 1.27 -4.22
N VAL A 87 -38.53 0.36 -3.24
CA VAL A 87 -37.32 -0.26 -2.68
C VAL A 87 -36.48 -0.94 -3.77
N LEU A 88 -37.13 -1.73 -4.64
CA LEU A 88 -36.44 -2.39 -5.75
C LEU A 88 -35.84 -1.39 -6.74
N THR A 89 -36.55 -0.31 -7.08
CA THR A 89 -36.01 0.73 -7.98
C THR A 89 -34.84 1.52 -7.36
N MET A 90 -34.88 1.76 -6.05
CA MET A 90 -33.79 2.42 -5.33
C MET A 90 -32.56 1.51 -5.27
N ALA A 91 -32.75 0.21 -4.99
CA ALA A 91 -31.68 -0.77 -5.01
C ALA A 91 -31.01 -0.85 -6.39
N GLU A 92 -31.80 -0.89 -7.46
CA GLU A 92 -31.27 -0.91 -8.84
C GLU A 92 -30.52 0.39 -9.18
N THR A 93 -31.05 1.55 -8.77
CA THR A 93 -30.38 2.84 -8.96
C THR A 93 -29.06 2.91 -8.19
N ALA A 94 -29.03 2.37 -6.96
CA ALA A 94 -27.84 2.30 -6.15
C ALA A 94 -26.78 1.36 -6.78
N LYS A 95 -27.20 0.21 -7.33
CA LYS A 95 -26.30 -0.68 -8.09
C LYS A 95 -25.67 0.02 -9.29
N GLU A 96 -26.45 0.71 -10.10
CA GLU A 96 -25.94 1.44 -11.27
C GLU A 96 -25.01 2.61 -10.88
N THR A 97 -25.33 3.28 -9.78
CA THR A 97 -24.47 4.31 -9.19
C THR A 97 -23.16 3.70 -8.70
N ALA A 98 -23.20 2.58 -7.98
CA ALA A 98 -22.02 1.88 -7.49
C ALA A 98 -21.11 1.44 -8.63
N LYS A 99 -21.66 0.86 -9.71
CA LYS A 99 -20.89 0.50 -10.93
C LYS A 99 -20.20 1.73 -11.53
N THR A 100 -20.91 2.85 -11.62
CA THR A 100 -20.38 4.11 -12.16
C THR A 100 -19.28 4.69 -11.28
N SER A 101 -19.47 4.69 -9.96
CA SER A 101 -18.46 5.14 -9.00
C SER A 101 -17.21 4.25 -9.05
N PHE A 102 -17.39 2.92 -9.12
CA PHE A 102 -16.28 1.98 -9.20
C PHE A 102 -15.40 2.26 -10.43
N LYS A 103 -16.04 2.52 -11.57
CA LYS A 103 -15.35 2.95 -12.79
C LYS A 103 -14.62 4.28 -12.59
N SER A 104 -15.30 5.28 -12.02
CA SER A 104 -14.73 6.60 -11.78
C SER A 104 -13.49 6.52 -10.88
N SER A 105 -13.52 5.76 -9.80
CA SER A 105 -12.40 5.63 -8.85
C SER A 105 -11.18 4.91 -9.44
N VAL A 106 -11.38 3.97 -10.38
CA VAL A 106 -10.27 3.38 -11.15
C VAL A 106 -9.67 4.41 -12.11
N GLU A 107 -10.49 5.19 -12.80
CA GLU A 107 -10.03 6.20 -13.78
C GLU A 107 -9.42 7.45 -13.11
N SER A 108 -9.91 7.86 -11.94
CA SER A 108 -9.39 9.01 -11.18
C SER A 108 -8.06 8.71 -10.50
N GLY A 109 -7.81 7.43 -10.19
CA GLY A 109 -6.60 6.98 -9.50
C GLY A 109 -6.73 6.98 -7.98
N GLU A 110 -7.93 7.18 -7.43
CA GLU A 110 -8.22 7.08 -5.98
C GLU A 110 -7.74 5.76 -5.37
N PHE A 111 -7.87 4.65 -6.10
CA PHE A 111 -7.38 3.35 -5.64
C PHE A 111 -5.85 3.21 -5.71
N GLY A 112 -5.16 4.06 -6.46
CA GLY A 112 -3.71 3.99 -6.68
C GLY A 112 -2.87 4.35 -5.45
N GLU A 113 -3.43 5.15 -4.54
CA GLU A 113 -2.82 5.54 -3.26
C GLU A 113 -3.05 4.51 -2.14
N SER A 114 -3.80 3.42 -2.41
CA SER A 114 -4.13 2.36 -1.45
C SER A 114 -3.19 1.15 -1.54
N ILE A 115 -3.64 -0.03 -1.06
CA ILE A 115 -2.95 -1.34 -1.11
C ILE A 115 -2.39 -1.74 -2.49
N TRP A 116 -2.75 -1.02 -3.56
CA TRP A 116 -2.31 -1.27 -4.94
C TRP A 116 -1.04 -0.49 -5.35
N GLY A 117 -0.54 0.46 -4.55
CA GLY A 117 0.61 1.31 -4.88
C GLY A 117 1.91 0.54 -5.13
N ASP A 118 2.26 -0.39 -4.24
CA ASP A 118 3.55 -1.11 -4.23
C ASP A 118 3.48 -2.57 -4.71
N ILE A 119 2.41 -2.94 -5.42
CA ILE A 119 2.22 -4.33 -5.84
C ILE A 119 3.23 -4.73 -6.91
N ASN A 120 4.12 -5.65 -6.53
CA ASN A 120 4.92 -6.44 -7.44
C ASN A 120 4.55 -7.94 -7.34
N LEU A 121 4.85 -8.71 -8.39
CA LEU A 121 4.44 -10.13 -8.49
C LEU A 121 5.02 -10.99 -7.35
N THR A 122 6.21 -10.65 -6.84
CA THR A 122 6.88 -11.39 -5.77
C THR A 122 6.19 -11.17 -4.43
N ASN A 123 5.88 -9.92 -4.08
CA ASN A 123 5.14 -9.55 -2.88
C ASN A 123 3.73 -10.16 -2.90
N LEU A 124 3.08 -10.13 -4.06
CA LEU A 124 1.75 -10.69 -4.23
C LEU A 124 1.75 -12.22 -4.11
N MET A 125 2.74 -12.92 -4.66
CA MET A 125 2.87 -14.39 -4.50
C MET A 125 3.20 -14.80 -3.06
N LEU A 126 3.85 -13.93 -2.27
CA LEU A 126 4.15 -14.19 -0.85
C LEU A 126 3.00 -13.80 0.08
N LYS A 127 2.19 -12.80 -0.29
CA LYS A 127 1.08 -12.29 0.54
C LYS A 127 -0.27 -12.89 0.17
N VAL A 128 -0.43 -13.55 -0.97
CA VAL A 128 -1.71 -14.11 -1.39
C VAL A 128 -1.78 -15.61 -1.10
N LYS A 129 -2.67 -16.01 -0.18
CA LYS A 129 -3.10 -17.41 -0.05
C LYS A 129 -4.23 -17.66 -1.06
N SER A 130 -4.18 -18.83 -1.70
CA SER A 130 -5.18 -19.25 -2.69
C SER A 130 -5.62 -20.66 -2.36
N GLU A 131 -6.91 -20.83 -2.09
CA GLU A 131 -7.56 -22.12 -1.91
C GLU A 131 -8.44 -22.38 -3.13
N ARG A 132 -8.16 -23.48 -3.84
CA ARG A 132 -8.80 -23.74 -5.14
C ARG A 132 -9.84 -24.83 -5.03
N HIS A 133 -11.07 -24.46 -5.35
CA HIS A 133 -12.25 -25.33 -5.38
C HIS A 133 -12.73 -25.47 -6.84
N GLY A 134 -12.01 -26.27 -7.62
CA GLY A 134 -12.33 -26.52 -9.04
C GLY A 134 -12.12 -25.29 -9.94
N LYS A 135 -13.23 -24.68 -10.40
CA LYS A 135 -13.23 -23.45 -11.23
C LYS A 135 -13.29 -22.17 -10.40
N ILE A 136 -13.47 -22.29 -9.08
CA ILE A 136 -13.46 -21.19 -8.13
C ILE A 136 -12.15 -21.23 -7.35
N SER A 137 -11.61 -20.07 -7.02
CA SER A 137 -10.51 -19.93 -6.07
C SER A 137 -10.84 -18.84 -5.09
N ASP A 138 -10.75 -19.17 -3.82
CA ASP A 138 -10.83 -18.21 -2.74
C ASP A 138 -9.43 -17.68 -2.47
N ILE A 139 -9.36 -16.38 -2.26
CA ILE A 139 -8.14 -15.62 -2.14
C ILE A 139 -8.18 -14.84 -0.85
N THR A 140 -7.11 -14.95 -0.05
CA THR A 140 -6.95 -14.22 1.21
C THR A 140 -5.60 -13.51 1.22
N LEU A 141 -5.58 -12.25 1.64
CA LEU A 141 -4.35 -11.48 1.84
C LEU A 141 -3.78 -11.79 3.23
N ARG A 142 -2.55 -12.29 3.29
CA ARG A 142 -1.90 -12.94 4.45
C ARG A 142 -1.67 -12.01 5.65
N ASP A 143 -1.61 -10.70 5.41
CA ASP A 143 -1.43 -9.70 6.47
C ASP A 143 -2.77 -9.22 7.04
N ASP A 144 -3.89 -9.57 6.38
CA ASP A 144 -5.21 -9.04 6.68
C ASP A 144 -6.30 -10.03 6.26
N ASP A 145 -6.68 -10.95 7.16
CA ASP A 145 -7.76 -11.94 6.94
C ASP A 145 -9.15 -11.26 6.75
N THR A 146 -9.23 -9.93 6.79
CA THR A 146 -10.46 -9.15 6.52
C THR A 146 -10.74 -9.04 5.03
N VAL A 147 -9.72 -8.94 4.17
CA VAL A 147 -9.90 -8.76 2.72
C VAL A 147 -9.72 -10.09 2.00
N SER A 148 -10.83 -10.66 1.56
CA SER A 148 -10.85 -11.91 0.80
C SER A 148 -11.76 -11.84 -0.41
N PHE A 149 -11.43 -12.60 -1.46
CA PHE A 149 -12.15 -12.56 -2.73
C PHE A 149 -12.39 -13.97 -3.26
N SER A 150 -13.53 -14.20 -3.90
CA SER A 150 -13.74 -15.37 -4.73
C SER A 150 -13.50 -15.02 -6.19
N MET A 151 -12.71 -15.86 -6.86
CA MET A 151 -12.39 -15.73 -8.27
C MET A 151 -12.91 -16.92 -9.06
N ARG A 152 -13.43 -16.67 -10.26
CA ARG A 152 -13.85 -17.71 -11.21
C ARG A 152 -12.94 -17.70 -12.44
N LYS A 153 -12.55 -18.88 -12.91
CA LYS A 153 -11.77 -19.00 -14.15
C LYS A 153 -12.68 -18.99 -15.38
N GLU A 154 -12.53 -17.97 -16.21
CA GLU A 154 -13.28 -17.75 -17.46
C GLU A 154 -12.31 -17.36 -18.59
N ASP A 155 -12.46 -17.97 -19.77
CA ASP A 155 -11.63 -17.67 -20.95
C ASP A 155 -10.11 -17.67 -20.69
N GLY A 156 -9.67 -18.52 -19.75
CA GLY A 156 -8.26 -18.66 -19.36
C GLY A 156 -7.78 -17.64 -18.32
N VAL A 157 -8.62 -16.67 -17.93
CA VAL A 157 -8.33 -15.62 -16.95
C VAL A 157 -9.13 -15.88 -15.67
N TRP A 158 -8.54 -15.59 -14.52
CA TRP A 158 -9.30 -15.54 -13.27
C TRP A 158 -9.92 -14.17 -13.10
N ARG A 159 -11.23 -14.12 -12.87
CA ARG A 159 -11.99 -12.90 -12.64
C ARG A 159 -12.53 -12.91 -11.22
N ILE A 160 -12.35 -11.81 -10.48
CA ILE A 160 -13.02 -11.61 -9.20
C ILE A 160 -14.52 -11.54 -9.46
N ILE A 161 -15.28 -12.35 -8.73
CA ILE A 161 -16.74 -12.41 -8.82
C ILE A 161 -17.41 -12.10 -7.48
N ASP A 162 -16.65 -12.11 -6.38
CA ASP A 162 -17.19 -11.85 -5.06
C ASP A 162 -16.14 -11.23 -4.13
N VAL A 163 -16.60 -10.45 -3.17
CA VAL A 163 -15.82 -9.93 -2.06
C VAL A 163 -16.32 -10.63 -0.80
N ASN A 164 -15.50 -11.49 -0.25
CA ASN A 164 -15.84 -12.30 0.90
C ASN A 164 -15.58 -11.51 2.18
N ASN A 165 -16.36 -11.79 3.22
CA ASN A 165 -16.32 -11.12 4.52
C ASN A 165 -16.66 -9.62 4.45
N MET A 166 -17.61 -9.23 3.58
CA MET A 166 -18.07 -7.83 3.50
C MET A 166 -18.68 -7.31 4.80
N ASP A 167 -19.32 -8.17 5.58
CA ASP A 167 -19.76 -7.89 6.95
C ASP A 167 -18.60 -7.33 7.79
N LYS A 168 -17.42 -7.92 7.69
CA LYS A 168 -16.22 -7.41 8.37
C LYS A 168 -15.70 -6.10 7.79
N LEU A 169 -15.98 -5.80 6.52
CA LEU A 169 -15.60 -4.54 5.87
C LEU A 169 -16.60 -3.40 6.18
N VAL A 170 -17.86 -3.73 6.45
CA VAL A 170 -18.87 -2.78 6.93
C VAL A 170 -18.63 -2.44 8.40
N ASP A 171 -18.16 -3.41 9.21
CA ASP A 171 -17.66 -3.16 10.56
C ASP A 171 -16.40 -2.28 10.57
N LEU A 172 -15.56 -2.30 9.51
CA LEU A 172 -14.46 -1.32 9.39
C LEU A 172 -15.00 0.10 9.21
N ASP A 173 -16.14 0.28 8.56
CA ASP A 173 -16.74 1.60 8.30
C ASP A 173 -17.56 2.11 9.50
N GLU A 174 -18.14 1.23 10.33
CA GLU A 174 -18.75 1.60 11.62
C GLU A 174 -17.71 1.72 12.76
N GLU A 175 -16.65 0.91 12.82
CA GLU A 175 -15.56 1.11 13.79
C GLU A 175 -14.68 2.31 13.42
N GLU A 176 -14.38 2.59 12.14
CA GLU A 176 -13.61 3.79 11.74
C GLU A 176 -14.44 5.09 11.80
N LYS A 177 -15.74 5.09 11.43
CA LYS A 177 -16.57 6.31 11.55
C LYS A 177 -17.03 6.60 12.98
N THR A 178 -17.10 5.60 13.86
CA THR A 178 -17.39 5.85 15.28
C THR A 178 -16.13 6.21 16.08
N GLU A 179 -14.93 5.83 15.63
CA GLU A 179 -13.64 6.27 16.21
C GLU A 179 -13.14 7.63 15.69
N GLU A 180 -13.64 8.14 14.55
CA GLU A 180 -13.51 9.56 14.18
C GLU A 180 -14.35 10.50 15.08
N SER A 181 -15.05 9.95 16.09
CA SER A 181 -15.51 10.69 17.26
C SER A 181 -14.32 11.21 18.09
N LYS A 182 -13.73 12.32 17.65
CA LYS A 182 -12.72 13.11 18.37
C LYS A 182 -11.54 12.27 18.87
N ARG A 183 -10.68 11.83 17.96
CA ARG A 183 -9.30 11.52 18.35
C ARG A 183 -8.68 12.75 18.98
N GLU A 184 -8.09 12.56 20.15
CA GLU A 184 -7.44 13.63 20.88
C GLU A 184 -6.07 13.88 20.24
N VAL A 185 -5.88 15.08 19.69
CA VAL A 185 -4.57 15.50 19.20
C VAL A 185 -3.72 15.90 20.39
N ILE A 186 -2.72 15.09 20.70
CA ILE A 186 -1.76 15.34 21.77
C ILE A 186 -0.50 15.95 21.15
N GLU A 187 -0.37 17.26 21.29
CA GLU A 187 0.85 17.95 20.89
C GLU A 187 1.97 17.67 21.89
N LYS A 188 3.15 17.33 21.35
CA LYS A 188 4.38 17.12 22.11
C LYS A 188 5.45 18.06 21.63
N ALA A 189 6.10 18.74 22.55
CA ALA A 189 7.24 19.60 22.26
C ALA A 189 8.53 18.77 22.09
N LEU A 190 9.58 19.42 21.56
CA LEU A 190 10.93 18.85 21.55
C LEU A 190 11.34 18.45 22.98
N GLY A 191 11.92 17.26 23.12
CA GLY A 191 12.37 16.70 24.39
C GLY A 191 11.33 15.84 25.09
N GLU A 192 10.04 15.93 24.72
CA GLU A 192 8.98 15.09 25.27
C GLU A 192 8.93 13.73 24.59
N GLU A 193 8.44 12.72 25.30
CA GLU A 193 8.26 11.35 24.79
C GLU A 193 6.77 11.11 24.51
N ALA A 194 6.47 10.59 23.32
CA ALA A 194 5.19 9.98 22.95
C ALA A 194 5.34 8.47 23.08
N VAL A 195 4.49 7.86 23.91
CA VAL A 195 4.46 6.39 24.09
C VAL A 195 3.31 5.86 23.25
N LEU A 196 3.64 5.08 22.22
CA LEU A 196 2.70 4.38 21.36
C LEU A 196 2.54 2.93 21.83
N ALA A 197 1.83 2.12 21.05
CA ALA A 197 1.59 0.71 21.38
C ALA A 197 2.89 -0.12 21.44
N THR A 198 3.75 0.02 20.42
CA THR A 198 4.94 -0.84 20.25
C THR A 198 6.27 -0.10 20.32
N ILE A 199 6.24 1.23 20.30
CA ILE A 199 7.42 2.08 20.37
C ILE A 199 7.14 3.31 21.24
N ALA A 200 8.19 3.90 21.81
CA ALA A 200 8.14 5.27 22.30
C ALA A 200 9.08 6.14 21.46
N VAL A 201 8.63 7.33 21.11
CA VAL A 201 9.34 8.26 20.23
C VAL A 201 9.54 9.59 20.95
N LYS A 202 10.76 10.10 20.87
CA LYS A 202 11.12 11.42 21.38
C LYS A 202 11.89 12.18 20.32
N VAL A 203 11.44 13.39 20.00
CA VAL A 203 12.19 14.28 19.11
C VAL A 203 13.10 15.15 19.96
N ASN A 204 14.42 15.02 19.77
CA ASN A 204 15.41 15.73 20.57
C ASN A 204 15.74 17.10 20.00
N LYS A 205 15.85 17.20 18.67
CA LYS A 205 16.26 18.41 17.96
C LYS A 205 15.81 18.34 16.51
N ALA A 206 15.51 19.48 15.90
CA ALA A 206 15.37 19.60 14.46
C ALA A 206 16.17 20.81 13.95
N GLU A 207 16.74 20.72 12.76
CA GLU A 207 17.49 21.82 12.14
C GLU A 207 17.41 21.79 10.61
N LYS A 208 17.27 22.96 9.98
CA LYS A 208 17.31 23.10 8.52
C LYS A 208 18.76 23.09 8.05
N LEU A 209 19.02 22.34 6.99
CA LEU A 209 20.33 22.22 6.35
C LEU A 209 20.24 22.61 4.88
N ALA A 210 21.24 23.37 4.40
CA ALA A 210 21.34 23.75 3.00
C ALA A 210 21.80 22.59 2.11
N THR A 211 22.60 21.67 2.67
CA THR A 211 23.16 20.49 2.01
C THR A 211 23.28 19.35 3.01
N LEU A 212 23.24 18.11 2.54
CA LEU A 212 23.55 16.95 3.37
C LEU A 212 25.04 16.60 3.26
N PRO A 213 25.68 16.15 4.35
CA PRO A 213 27.05 15.66 4.29
C PRO A 213 27.12 14.41 3.40
N SER A 214 28.20 14.29 2.64
CA SER A 214 28.55 13.06 1.92
C SER A 214 29.90 12.55 2.43
N SER A 215 30.01 11.24 2.65
CA SER A 215 31.30 10.61 2.96
C SER A 215 32.20 10.49 1.73
N TRP A 216 31.63 10.57 0.53
CA TRP A 216 32.36 10.48 -0.74
C TRP A 216 31.79 11.47 -1.76
N GLY A 217 32.61 12.44 -2.17
CA GLY A 217 32.24 13.43 -3.19
C GLY A 217 31.64 14.72 -2.62
N ASP A 218 30.90 15.43 -3.46
CA ASP A 218 30.29 16.71 -3.09
C ASP A 218 29.08 16.51 -2.16
N PRO A 219 28.81 17.47 -1.26
CA PRO A 219 27.59 17.47 -0.45
C PRO A 219 26.33 17.40 -1.31
N THR A 220 25.36 16.58 -0.91
CA THR A 220 24.08 16.47 -1.60
C THR A 220 23.31 17.77 -1.47
N LYS A 221 22.79 18.27 -2.59
CA LYS A 221 21.95 19.46 -2.67
C LYS A 221 20.48 19.04 -2.80
N PRO A 222 19.53 19.85 -2.33
CA PRO A 222 18.11 19.61 -2.57
C PRO A 222 17.82 19.49 -4.06
N SER A 223 16.79 18.73 -4.41
CA SER A 223 16.32 18.54 -5.80
C SER A 223 15.94 19.86 -6.49
N SER A 224 15.54 20.88 -5.72
CA SER A 224 15.19 22.22 -6.19
C SER A 224 15.79 23.32 -5.31
N ASN A 225 16.07 24.49 -5.89
CA ASN A 225 16.53 25.67 -5.16
C ASN A 225 15.48 26.23 -4.18
N GLU A 226 14.22 25.85 -4.34
CA GLU A 226 13.11 26.20 -3.43
C GLU A 226 13.01 25.26 -2.22
N ASN A 227 13.79 24.19 -2.20
CA ASN A 227 13.80 23.20 -1.13
C ASN A 227 15.00 23.37 -0.18
N THR A 228 14.88 22.77 1.00
CA THR A 228 15.94 22.65 2.00
C THR A 228 15.86 21.28 2.63
N PHE A 229 16.97 20.77 3.14
CA PHE A 229 16.91 19.59 3.97
C PHE A 229 16.50 19.95 5.39
N LEU A 230 15.81 19.03 6.04
CA LEU A 230 15.49 19.06 7.46
C LEU A 230 16.13 17.84 8.11
N LYS A 231 16.99 18.07 9.09
CA LYS A 231 17.55 17.02 9.95
C LYS A 231 16.75 16.97 11.24
N VAL A 232 16.25 15.79 11.60
CA VAL A 232 15.52 15.56 12.86
C VAL A 232 16.24 14.48 13.66
N ASN A 233 16.70 14.83 14.86
CA ASN A 233 17.28 13.87 15.79
C ASN A 233 16.17 13.27 16.66
N VAL A 234 16.04 11.95 16.61
CA VAL A 234 14.97 11.20 17.25
C VAL A 234 15.58 10.10 18.13
N THR A 235 14.95 9.85 19.28
CA THR A 235 15.15 8.65 20.09
C THR A 235 13.93 7.77 19.93
N LEU A 236 14.14 6.53 19.47
CA LEU A 236 13.12 5.49 19.42
C LEU A 236 13.45 4.40 20.44
N ARG A 237 12.46 4.03 21.26
CA ARG A 237 12.53 2.92 22.20
C ARG A 237 11.57 1.83 21.76
N ASN A 238 12.07 0.61 21.56
CA ASN A 238 11.23 -0.53 21.21
C ASN A 238 10.55 -1.07 22.47
N LEU A 239 9.21 -1.10 22.46
CA LEU A 239 8.38 -1.61 23.55
C LEU A 239 7.79 -3.00 23.24
N SER A 240 8.01 -3.50 22.02
CA SER A 240 7.53 -4.82 21.60
C SER A 240 8.47 -5.94 22.07
N GLU A 241 8.00 -7.18 21.93
CA GLU A 241 8.75 -8.40 22.27
C GLU A 241 9.70 -8.85 21.15
N GLU A 242 9.60 -8.25 19.96
CA GLU A 242 10.39 -8.57 18.78
C GLU A 242 11.35 -7.43 18.39
N ASP A 243 12.36 -7.71 17.59
CA ASP A 243 13.26 -6.68 17.05
C ASP A 243 12.46 -5.71 16.16
N PHE A 244 12.56 -4.41 16.43
CA PHE A 244 11.92 -3.37 15.62
C PHE A 244 12.89 -2.91 14.54
N TYR A 245 12.53 -3.08 13.27
CA TYR A 245 13.33 -2.63 12.15
C TYR A 245 12.89 -1.23 11.69
N MET A 246 13.83 -0.29 11.65
CA MET A 246 13.59 1.08 11.17
C MET A 246 13.60 1.12 9.65
N GLY A 247 12.43 1.03 9.03
CA GLY A 247 12.25 1.33 7.60
C GLY A 247 12.21 2.83 7.32
N SER A 248 12.27 3.20 6.04
CA SER A 248 12.10 4.59 5.58
C SER A 248 10.66 5.11 5.75
N ASP A 249 9.71 4.21 6.02
CA ASP A 249 8.28 4.44 6.21
C ASP A 249 7.89 4.71 7.67
N VAL A 250 8.79 4.48 8.64
CA VAL A 250 8.49 4.66 10.07
C VAL A 250 8.21 6.12 10.44
N PHE A 251 8.86 7.06 9.75
CA PHE A 251 8.63 8.49 9.96
C PHE A 251 8.27 9.17 8.66
N TYR A 252 7.17 9.91 8.70
CA TYR A 252 6.85 10.96 7.74
C TYR A 252 6.75 12.29 8.48
N LEU A 253 6.94 13.37 7.75
CA LEU A 253 6.84 14.73 8.27
C LEU A 253 5.59 15.37 7.70
N ALA A 254 4.86 16.15 8.52
CA ALA A 254 3.75 16.96 8.06
C ALA A 254 3.97 18.44 8.37
N ASP A 255 3.37 19.33 7.57
CA ASP A 255 3.30 20.77 7.84
C ASP A 255 1.90 21.21 8.32
N SER A 256 1.75 22.49 8.64
CA SER A 256 0.46 23.04 9.10
C SER A 256 -0.65 22.99 8.05
N GLU A 257 -0.31 22.81 6.77
CA GLU A 257 -1.25 22.69 5.65
C GLU A 257 -1.58 21.22 5.33
N GLN A 258 -1.09 20.28 6.16
CA GLN A 258 -1.24 18.82 6.00
C GLN A 258 -0.49 18.24 4.80
N ASN A 259 0.48 18.97 4.21
CA ASN A 259 1.38 18.38 3.23
C ASN A 259 2.31 17.38 3.93
N GLN A 260 2.52 16.21 3.32
CA GLN A 260 3.38 15.17 3.85
C GLN A 260 4.70 15.06 3.08
N TYR A 261 5.78 14.71 3.80
CA TYR A 261 7.12 14.53 3.26
C TYR A 261 7.70 13.22 3.74
N GLU A 262 8.15 12.41 2.78
CA GLU A 262 8.82 11.15 3.03
C GLU A 262 10.26 11.36 3.50
N MET A 263 10.78 10.37 4.22
CA MET A 263 12.16 10.38 4.64
C MET A 263 13.09 10.28 3.42
N TYR A 264 14.11 11.13 3.42
CA TYR A 264 15.18 11.09 2.44
C TYR A 264 16.10 9.88 2.70
N ASP A 265 16.04 8.88 1.83
CA ASP A 265 16.70 7.58 1.99
C ASP A 265 18.05 7.45 1.26
N ASP A 266 18.37 8.34 0.32
CA ASP A 266 19.62 8.35 -0.47
C ASP A 266 20.87 8.80 0.32
N LEU A 267 20.84 8.70 1.64
CA LEU A 267 21.94 9.00 2.55
C LEU A 267 22.77 7.73 2.83
N PHE A 268 23.41 7.18 1.79
CA PHE A 268 24.10 5.90 1.89
C PHE A 268 25.36 5.88 2.76
N SER A 269 25.93 7.03 3.17
CA SER A 269 27.16 7.01 3.98
C SER A 269 27.52 8.30 4.74
N GLY A 270 26.77 9.39 4.65
CA GLY A 270 27.21 10.71 5.13
C GLY A 270 27.04 11.01 6.63
N ASP A 271 26.31 10.16 7.36
CA ASP A 271 26.03 10.33 8.79
C ASP A 271 25.97 8.97 9.50
N ASP A 272 27.00 8.67 10.29
CA ASP A 272 27.10 7.43 11.09
C ASP A 272 25.98 7.30 12.14
N ASN A 273 25.27 8.38 12.43
CA ASN A 273 24.14 8.39 13.34
C ASN A 273 22.78 8.36 12.61
N ASN A 274 22.73 8.00 11.32
CA ASN A 274 21.45 7.80 10.62
C ASN A 274 20.66 6.63 11.26
N LEU A 275 19.34 6.77 11.41
CA LEU A 275 18.47 5.71 11.92
C LEU A 275 17.96 4.76 10.82
N ASN A 276 18.07 5.11 9.54
CA ASN A 276 17.57 4.28 8.45
C ASN A 276 18.18 2.88 8.48
N TYR A 277 17.30 1.88 8.37
CA TYR A 277 17.64 0.47 8.28
C TYR A 277 18.34 -0.11 9.53
N GLU A 278 18.27 0.60 10.66
CA GLU A 278 18.74 0.10 11.95
C GLU A 278 17.69 -0.82 12.60
N SER A 279 18.15 -1.84 13.34
CA SER A 279 17.29 -2.65 14.19
C SER A 279 17.42 -2.23 15.66
N VAL A 280 16.30 -2.13 16.36
CA VAL A 280 16.21 -1.81 17.78
C VAL A 280 15.63 -3.02 18.51
N LYS A 281 16.45 -3.65 19.35
CA LYS A 281 16.02 -4.83 20.13
C LYS A 281 14.96 -4.48 21.18
N PRO A 282 14.13 -5.45 21.61
CA PRO A 282 13.15 -5.29 22.69
C PRO A 282 13.71 -4.56 23.91
N GLY A 283 12.99 -3.54 24.37
CA GLY A 283 13.34 -2.74 25.56
C GLY A 283 14.51 -1.78 25.40
N LEU A 284 15.22 -1.79 24.26
CA LEU A 284 16.34 -0.88 24.01
C LEU A 284 15.88 0.40 23.33
N SER A 285 16.71 1.44 23.49
CA SER A 285 16.54 2.72 22.80
C SER A 285 17.68 2.95 21.83
N LYS A 286 17.37 3.55 20.68
CA LYS A 286 18.34 4.02 19.70
C LYS A 286 18.07 5.50 19.42
N THR A 287 19.13 6.29 19.40
CA THR A 287 19.07 7.71 19.06
C THR A 287 19.86 7.94 17.78
N GLY A 288 19.29 8.72 16.87
CA GLY A 288 19.96 9.07 15.63
C GLY A 288 19.17 10.08 14.83
N ASN A 289 19.55 10.26 13.57
CA ASN A 289 19.05 11.31 12.70
C ASN A 289 18.23 10.70 11.57
N VAL A 290 17.13 11.38 11.24
CA VAL A 290 16.34 11.17 10.05
C VAL A 290 16.29 12.48 9.27
N TYR A 291 16.10 12.38 7.96
CA TYR A 291 16.25 13.52 7.05
C TYR A 291 15.04 13.62 6.14
N PHE A 292 14.66 14.85 5.79
CA PHE A 292 13.57 15.15 4.87
C PHE A 292 14.02 16.23 3.90
N GLU A 293 13.54 16.19 2.66
CA GLU A 293 13.62 17.35 1.77
C GLU A 293 12.27 18.06 1.75
N ILE A 294 12.25 19.33 2.13
CA ILE A 294 11.01 20.12 2.28
C ILE A 294 11.08 21.45 1.54
N PRO A 295 9.94 22.02 1.11
CA PRO A 295 9.88 23.40 0.65
C PRO A 295 10.37 24.37 1.72
N LYS A 296 11.15 25.38 1.34
CA LYS A 296 11.61 26.44 2.26
C LYS A 296 10.45 27.19 2.93
N THR A 297 9.30 27.24 2.26
CA THR A 297 8.07 27.88 2.70
C THR A 297 7.28 27.08 3.74
N ALA A 298 7.60 25.79 3.96
CA ALA A 298 6.88 24.95 4.90
C ALA A 298 7.01 25.46 6.34
N LYS A 299 5.89 25.44 7.08
CA LYS A 299 5.73 25.98 8.44
C LYS A 299 4.97 25.01 9.32
N GLY A 300 5.13 25.16 10.64
CA GLY A 300 4.40 24.35 11.61
C GLY A 300 4.66 22.86 11.45
N LEU A 301 5.93 22.49 11.27
CA LEU A 301 6.34 21.11 10.98
C LEU A 301 6.20 20.21 12.21
N TYR A 302 5.76 18.97 12.02
CA TYR A 302 5.64 17.97 13.08
C TYR A 302 5.81 16.54 12.54
N LEU A 303 6.22 15.62 13.42
CA LEU A 303 6.12 14.18 13.16
C LEU A 303 4.81 13.67 13.76
N PRO A 304 3.83 13.28 12.93
CA PRO A 304 2.61 12.62 13.39
C PRO A 304 2.82 11.14 13.74
N PHE A 305 2.14 10.69 14.78
CA PHE A 305 2.04 9.29 15.16
C PHE A 305 0.63 8.96 15.65
N GLN A 306 0.07 7.87 15.19
CA GLN A 306 -1.20 7.35 15.68
C GLN A 306 -0.94 6.26 16.72
N HIS A 307 -1.63 6.32 17.86
CA HIS A 307 -1.60 5.23 18.81
C HIS A 307 -2.52 4.10 18.34
N LYS A 308 -1.99 2.89 18.12
CA LYS A 308 -2.79 1.75 17.60
C LYS A 308 -3.99 1.41 18.48
N ASP A 309 -3.80 1.40 19.80
CA ASP A 309 -4.82 0.91 20.75
C ASP A 309 -5.60 2.03 21.47
N LYS A 310 -5.42 3.31 21.08
CA LYS A 310 -6.04 4.46 21.75
C LYS A 310 -6.45 5.52 20.72
N PRO A 311 -7.51 6.30 20.98
CA PRO A 311 -7.94 7.39 20.10
C PRO A 311 -7.07 8.64 20.27
N GLU A 312 -5.74 8.48 20.27
CA GLU A 312 -4.76 9.54 20.49
C GLU A 312 -3.86 9.70 19.25
N ASP A 313 -3.86 10.90 18.70
CA ASP A 313 -2.95 11.28 17.61
C ASP A 313 -1.86 12.20 18.18
N TYR A 314 -0.63 11.71 18.21
CA TYR A 314 0.51 12.46 18.70
C TYR A 314 1.09 13.33 17.59
N GLN A 315 1.33 14.60 17.89
CA GLN A 315 2.05 15.51 17.00
C GLN A 315 3.32 16.01 17.68
N MET A 316 4.46 15.46 17.28
CA MET A 316 5.76 15.92 17.78
C MET A 316 6.17 17.20 17.05
N LYS A 317 5.88 18.36 17.64
CA LYS A 317 6.12 19.67 17.02
C LYS A 317 7.61 19.96 16.90
N LEU A 318 8.04 20.34 15.70
CA LEU A 318 9.40 20.76 15.43
C LEU A 318 9.50 22.28 15.60
N SER A 319 10.14 22.71 16.68
CA SER A 319 10.52 24.12 16.84
C SER A 319 11.84 24.33 16.09
N LEU A 320 11.80 25.10 14.99
CA LEU A 320 12.93 25.41 14.11
C LEU A 320 13.37 26.86 14.20
#